data_AF-A0AAD7G9C4-F1
#
_entry.id   AF-A0AAD7G9C4-F1
#
_cell.length_a   1.000
_cell.length_b   1.000
_cell.length_c   1.000
_cell.angle_alpha   90.00
_cell.angle_beta   90.00
_cell.angle_gamma   90.00
#
_symmetry.space_group_name_H-M   'P 1'
#
loop_
_entity.id
_entity.type
_entity.pdbx_description
1 polymer ?
#
loop_
_entity_poly.entity_id
_entity_poly.type
_entity_poly.pdbx_seq_one_letter_code
_entity_poly.pdbx_strand_id
1 'polypeptide(L)'
;MASRDVTDVTLIVDDSDPEIQYHCPVTHETVKGSYYENTWTTIKSLSCGQQSGWFSHVFNGTQTRIWASASEANQNYSVKIDDGPFIIQSGDGYFKSPVLQDGEHTVVYAAGAMSLFPTFDYLTVAAGPSTQLFGRTVIVDDSENALEYSGGWSTQSETPLLLDRPSAVYQNTTHWSGSVGDTFSVQFNGSSVSVYGVIPNNTDSGNSSAAYIVDGVSTILPIPPSSNQVQPMVQLFHADLDAGTHTLVFNLTELAPAHVIGIDFVLYNSSVHNTAPIGSVHGPSPVTAGAASLKKTHHMRTIVGATLGSLAGVVLVGLLLFLYRRRRSRNATKASNWNVVTTVNQ
;
A
#
# COMPACT_ATOMS: atom_id res chain seq x y z
N MET A 1 21.48 -8.18 21.22
CA MET A 1 20.05 -7.93 20.94
C MET A 1 19.96 -6.51 20.42
N ALA A 2 19.89 -6.36 19.10
CA ALA A 2 19.78 -5.04 18.48
C ALA A 2 18.34 -4.57 18.60
N SER A 3 18.17 -3.39 19.18
CA SER A 3 16.92 -2.62 19.21
C SER A 3 16.46 -2.41 17.77
N ARG A 4 15.40 -3.12 17.35
CA ARG A 4 14.67 -2.81 16.12
C ARG A 4 13.68 -1.71 16.47
N ASP A 5 13.97 -0.47 16.08
CA ASP A 5 12.94 0.58 16.06
C ASP A 5 13.40 1.79 15.24
N VAL A 6 13.14 1.76 13.93
CA VAL A 6 12.66 2.87 13.09
C VAL A 6 11.95 2.17 11.93
N THR A 7 10.66 2.39 11.73
CA THR A 7 9.99 2.07 10.46
C THR A 7 10.64 2.94 9.39
N ASP A 8 11.28 2.34 8.38
CA ASP A 8 11.90 3.08 7.28
C ASP A 8 10.81 3.81 6.47
N VAL A 9 10.46 5.04 6.87
CA VAL A 9 9.46 5.85 6.18
C VAL A 9 10.03 6.29 4.84
N THR A 10 9.29 6.04 3.77
CA THR A 10 9.66 6.48 2.42
C THR A 10 8.65 7.49 1.92
N LEU A 11 9.13 8.65 1.45
CA LEU A 11 8.31 9.63 0.77
C LEU A 11 8.32 9.37 -0.73
N ILE A 12 7.20 9.58 -1.40
CA ILE A 12 7.11 9.64 -2.87
C ILE A 12 6.96 11.10 -3.30
N VAL A 13 7.65 11.45 -4.39
CA VAL A 13 7.61 12.78 -5.01
C VAL A 13 7.30 12.59 -6.49
N ASP A 14 6.12 13.06 -6.89
CA ASP A 14 5.57 12.96 -8.24
C ASP A 14 6.37 13.79 -9.26
N ASP A 15 6.32 13.43 -10.54
CA ASP A 15 6.97 14.19 -11.60
C ASP A 15 6.39 15.60 -11.78
N SER A 16 5.15 15.83 -11.35
CA SER A 16 4.52 17.13 -11.35
C SER A 16 4.71 17.94 -10.06
N ASP A 17 5.42 17.40 -9.07
CA ASP A 17 5.66 18.09 -7.80
C ASP A 17 6.48 19.38 -8.01
N PRO A 18 6.06 20.52 -7.43
CA PRO A 18 6.75 21.80 -7.60
C PRO A 18 8.19 21.83 -7.04
N GLU A 19 8.59 20.86 -6.22
CA GLU A 19 9.97 20.70 -5.74
C GLU A 19 10.89 20.03 -6.76
N ILE A 20 10.35 19.51 -7.88
CA ILE A 20 11.15 19.04 -9.02
C ILE A 20 11.51 20.23 -9.90
N GLN A 21 12.81 20.51 -10.01
CA GLN A 21 13.30 21.56 -10.90
C GLN A 21 13.76 20.95 -12.23
N TYR A 22 13.01 21.22 -13.30
CA TYR A 22 13.42 20.90 -14.66
C TYR A 22 14.39 21.94 -15.22
N HIS A 23 15.54 21.49 -15.74
CA HIS A 23 16.62 22.36 -16.21
C HIS A 23 16.63 22.58 -17.72
N CYS A 24 15.67 22.00 -18.44
CA CYS A 24 15.48 22.17 -19.87
C CYS A 24 14.01 21.97 -20.24
N PRO A 25 13.58 22.36 -21.45
CA PRO A 25 12.17 22.23 -21.84
C PRO A 25 11.69 20.78 -21.78
N VAL A 26 10.60 20.57 -21.04
CA VAL A 26 9.95 19.27 -20.88
C VAL A 26 8.52 19.27 -21.43
N THR A 27 8.00 18.08 -21.64
CA THR A 27 6.58 17.80 -21.87
C THR A 27 6.06 17.00 -20.68
N HIS A 28 4.97 17.48 -20.08
CA HIS A 28 4.20 16.73 -19.09
C HIS A 28 3.04 16.06 -19.84
N GLU A 29 2.91 14.75 -19.69
CA GLU A 29 1.88 13.96 -20.35
C GLU A 29 0.92 13.39 -19.32
N THR A 30 -0.35 13.30 -19.69
CA THR A 30 -1.37 12.57 -18.93
C THR A 30 -1.76 11.34 -19.74
N VAL A 31 -1.61 10.16 -19.13
CA VAL A 31 -1.85 8.88 -19.79
C VAL A 31 -3.02 8.14 -19.16
N LYS A 32 -3.35 6.97 -19.72
CA LYS A 32 -4.35 6.08 -19.16
C LYS A 32 -3.63 4.89 -18.52
N GLY A 33 -3.53 4.91 -17.19
CA GLY A 33 -2.89 3.86 -16.40
C GLY A 33 -1.36 3.83 -16.51
N SER A 34 -0.76 2.91 -15.75
CA SER A 34 0.65 2.50 -15.85
C SER A 34 1.71 3.45 -15.28
N TYR A 35 1.33 4.58 -14.68
CA TYR A 35 2.22 5.54 -14.02
C TYR A 35 1.57 6.07 -12.74
N TYR A 36 2.39 6.55 -11.80
CA TYR A 36 1.88 7.22 -10.62
C TYR A 36 1.07 8.47 -11.05
N GLU A 37 -0.09 8.63 -10.43
CA GLU A 37 -1.12 9.64 -10.79
C GLU A 37 -1.52 9.72 -12.29
N ASN A 38 -1.15 8.72 -13.10
CA ASN A 38 -1.28 8.71 -14.55
C ASN A 38 -0.54 9.86 -15.26
N THR A 39 0.53 10.38 -14.67
CA THR A 39 1.39 11.39 -15.29
C THR A 39 2.79 10.86 -15.55
N TRP A 40 3.47 11.48 -16.50
CA TRP A 40 4.92 11.36 -16.63
C TRP A 40 5.46 12.56 -17.38
N THR A 41 6.74 12.82 -17.17
CA THR A 41 7.45 13.94 -17.77
C THR A 41 8.58 13.44 -18.65
N THR A 42 8.82 14.15 -19.76
CA THR A 42 9.91 13.83 -20.68
C THR A 42 10.58 15.06 -21.27
N ILE A 43 11.77 14.88 -21.80
CA ILE A 43 12.55 15.92 -22.46
C ILE A 43 11.99 16.25 -23.85
N LYS A 44 12.00 17.54 -24.24
CA LYS A 44 11.62 17.97 -25.61
C LYS A 44 12.74 17.85 -26.64
N SER A 45 13.98 17.59 -26.20
CA SER A 45 15.16 17.52 -27.06
C SER A 45 16.21 16.58 -26.47
N LEU A 46 16.94 15.83 -27.30
CA LEU A 46 18.03 14.95 -26.86
C LEU A 46 19.26 15.73 -26.35
N SER A 47 19.30 17.04 -26.56
CA SER A 47 20.29 17.93 -25.94
C SER A 47 19.94 18.32 -24.49
N CYS A 48 18.71 18.03 -24.04
CA CYS A 48 18.21 18.34 -22.71
C CYS A 48 19.01 17.55 -21.67
N GLY A 49 19.71 18.28 -20.80
CA GLY A 49 20.45 17.70 -19.68
C GLY A 49 21.87 17.22 -19.95
N GLN A 50 22.42 17.42 -21.15
CA GLN A 50 23.81 17.05 -21.47
C GLN A 50 24.87 17.87 -20.71
N GLN A 51 24.53 19.04 -20.15
CA GLN A 51 25.46 19.91 -19.42
C GLN A 51 25.03 20.17 -17.97
N SER A 52 23.74 20.41 -17.73
CA SER A 52 23.17 20.80 -16.44
C SER A 52 22.28 19.75 -15.78
N GLY A 53 22.11 18.58 -16.40
CA GLY A 53 21.07 17.62 -16.02
C GLY A 53 19.70 17.96 -16.57
N TRP A 54 18.81 16.97 -16.57
CA TRP A 54 17.42 17.06 -16.99
C TRP A 54 16.56 17.66 -15.88
N PHE A 55 16.61 17.08 -14.68
CA PHE A 55 15.92 17.61 -13.51
C PHE A 55 16.77 17.46 -12.25
N SER A 56 16.42 18.21 -11.22
CA SER A 56 16.95 18.03 -9.88
C SER A 56 15.87 18.09 -8.82
N HIS A 57 16.20 17.55 -7.66
CA HIS A 57 15.37 17.60 -6.47
C HIS A 57 16.27 17.78 -5.24
N VAL A 58 15.89 18.71 -4.38
CA VAL A 58 16.50 18.91 -3.06
C VAL A 58 15.65 18.16 -2.05
N PHE A 59 16.26 17.28 -1.27
CA PHE A 59 15.56 16.46 -0.28
C PHE A 59 16.30 16.42 1.05
N ASN A 60 15.54 16.32 2.14
CA ASN A 60 16.09 15.93 3.44
C ASN A 60 15.87 14.43 3.65
N GLY A 61 16.94 13.67 3.91
CA GLY A 61 16.82 12.24 4.19
C GLY A 61 18.13 11.49 4.04
N THR A 62 18.04 10.19 3.79
CA THR A 62 19.21 9.29 3.80
C THR A 62 19.43 8.53 2.49
N GLN A 63 18.46 8.51 1.58
CA GLN A 63 18.58 7.84 0.29
C GLN A 63 17.51 8.36 -0.66
N THR A 64 17.83 8.40 -1.96
CA THR A 64 16.82 8.64 -3.01
C THR A 64 16.84 7.52 -4.04
N ARG A 65 15.67 7.23 -4.61
CA ARG A 65 15.52 6.35 -5.77
C ARG A 65 14.72 7.06 -6.84
N ILE A 66 15.09 6.88 -8.10
CA ILE A 66 14.50 7.56 -9.25
C ILE A 66 14.01 6.52 -10.23
N TRP A 67 12.78 6.66 -10.69
CA TRP A 67 12.19 5.88 -11.77
C TRP A 67 12.07 6.75 -13.02
N ALA A 68 13.15 6.79 -13.78
CA ALA A 68 13.22 7.51 -15.05
C ALA A 68 13.41 6.52 -16.20
N SER A 69 12.34 5.82 -16.57
CA SER A 69 12.34 4.74 -17.55
C SER A 69 12.98 5.13 -18.88
N ALA A 70 14.07 4.44 -19.21
CA ALA A 70 14.72 4.53 -20.49
C ALA A 70 13.88 3.78 -21.54
N SER A 71 13.66 4.41 -22.70
CA SER A 71 12.86 3.84 -23.78
C SER A 71 13.49 2.60 -24.43
N GLU A 72 14.77 2.33 -24.15
CA GLU A 72 15.51 1.14 -24.60
C GLU A 72 16.35 0.55 -23.47
N ALA A 73 16.73 -0.72 -23.60
CA ALA A 73 17.64 -1.38 -22.67
C ALA A 73 19.07 -0.83 -22.80
N ASN A 74 19.80 -0.81 -21.68
CA ASN A 74 21.23 -0.49 -21.62
C ASN A 74 21.58 0.92 -22.12
N GLN A 75 20.69 1.88 -21.84
CA GLN A 75 20.96 3.28 -22.11
C GLN A 75 21.85 3.86 -21.02
N ASN A 76 22.80 4.69 -21.42
CA ASN A 76 23.60 5.43 -20.48
C ASN A 76 22.83 6.66 -20.01
N TYR A 77 22.86 6.90 -18.71
CA TYR A 77 22.41 8.13 -18.08
C TYR A 77 23.44 8.51 -17.02
N SER A 78 23.33 9.68 -16.42
CA SER A 78 24.24 10.04 -15.34
C SER A 78 23.53 10.74 -14.21
N VAL A 79 24.00 10.50 -13.01
CA VAL A 79 23.42 11.09 -11.80
C VAL A 79 24.53 11.75 -11.00
N LYS A 80 24.23 12.92 -10.48
CA LYS A 80 25.07 13.67 -9.55
C LYS A 80 24.33 13.79 -8.23
N ILE A 81 25.06 13.57 -7.13
CA ILE A 81 24.59 13.80 -5.76
C ILE A 81 25.43 14.93 -5.17
N ASP A 82 24.77 15.92 -4.57
CA ASP A 82 25.35 17.10 -3.95
C ASP A 82 26.36 17.80 -4.87
N ASP A 83 27.54 18.15 -4.37
CA ASP A 83 28.64 18.74 -5.15
C ASP A 83 29.54 17.68 -5.83
N GLY A 84 29.11 16.41 -5.84
CA GLY A 84 29.84 15.32 -6.49
C GLY A 84 29.88 15.44 -8.02
N PRO A 85 30.73 14.63 -8.69
CA PRO A 85 30.72 14.53 -10.14
C PRO A 85 29.48 13.77 -10.64
N PHE A 86 29.12 13.98 -11.90
CA PHE A 86 28.20 13.08 -12.60
C PHE A 86 28.83 11.69 -12.72
N ILE A 87 28.13 10.68 -12.21
CA ILE A 87 28.49 9.27 -12.35
C ILE A 87 27.62 8.66 -13.43
N ILE A 88 28.27 8.10 -14.46
CA ILE A 88 27.58 7.39 -15.54
C ILE A 88 27.03 6.08 -14.98
N GLN A 89 25.76 5.83 -15.30
CA GLN A 89 25.04 4.61 -15.05
C GLN A 89 24.63 4.00 -16.39
N SER A 90 24.36 2.70 -16.40
CA SER A 90 23.81 2.00 -17.55
C SER A 90 22.64 1.12 -17.10
N GLY A 91 21.56 1.12 -17.86
CA GLY A 91 20.40 0.31 -17.52
C GLY A 91 19.11 0.80 -18.17
N ASP A 92 18.03 0.69 -17.41
CA ASP A 92 16.67 1.09 -17.76
C ASP A 92 16.28 2.46 -17.16
N GLY A 93 17.25 3.20 -16.62
CA GLY A 93 17.02 4.52 -16.03
C GLY A 93 16.53 4.51 -14.58
N TYR A 94 16.41 3.34 -13.95
CA TYR A 94 16.29 3.25 -12.49
C TYR A 94 17.62 3.61 -11.82
N PHE A 95 17.58 4.52 -10.85
CA PHE A 95 18.73 4.87 -10.01
C PHE A 95 18.40 4.73 -8.53
N LYS A 96 19.37 4.27 -7.74
CA LYS A 96 19.34 4.26 -6.28
C LYS A 96 20.64 4.85 -5.76
N SER A 97 20.54 5.90 -4.93
CA SER A 97 21.72 6.48 -4.31
C SER A 97 22.35 5.50 -3.30
N PRO A 98 23.65 5.65 -2.98
CA PRO A 98 24.20 5.14 -1.73
C PRO A 98 23.38 5.62 -0.52
N VAL A 99 23.53 4.94 0.62
CA VAL A 99 23.03 5.49 1.89
C VAL A 99 23.90 6.70 2.25
N LEU A 100 23.25 7.84 2.39
CA LEU A 100 23.81 9.13 2.76
C LEU A 100 23.68 9.34 4.27
N GLN A 101 24.39 10.32 4.81
CA GLN A 101 24.08 10.80 6.15
C GLN A 101 22.72 11.49 6.14
N ASP A 102 22.01 11.53 7.27
CA ASP A 102 20.78 12.33 7.35
C ASP A 102 21.10 13.81 7.20
N GLY A 103 20.36 14.49 6.33
CA GLY A 103 20.50 15.93 6.06
C GLY A 103 19.90 16.33 4.72
N GLU A 104 20.13 17.59 4.36
CA GLU A 104 19.76 18.13 3.04
C GLU A 104 20.75 17.64 1.98
N HIS A 105 20.21 17.16 0.87
CA HIS A 105 20.93 16.65 -0.29
C HIS A 105 20.28 17.14 -1.57
N THR A 106 21.06 17.19 -2.65
CA THR A 106 20.57 17.47 -4.00
C THR A 106 20.88 16.30 -4.91
N VAL A 107 19.87 15.77 -5.60
CA VAL A 107 20.08 14.85 -6.72
C VAL A 107 19.84 15.57 -8.04
N VAL A 108 20.73 15.37 -9.00
CA VAL A 108 20.58 15.86 -10.38
C VAL A 108 20.65 14.66 -11.32
N TYR A 109 19.57 14.41 -12.05
CA TYR A 109 19.48 13.34 -13.04
C TYR A 109 19.69 13.91 -14.43
N ALA A 110 20.59 13.32 -15.22
CA ALA A 110 20.86 13.71 -16.59
C ALA A 110 20.53 12.54 -17.53
N ALA A 111 19.60 12.78 -18.45
CA ALA A 111 19.41 11.90 -19.61
C ALA A 111 20.73 11.87 -20.40
N GLY A 112 21.28 10.67 -20.63
CA GLY A 112 22.52 10.54 -21.39
C GLY A 112 22.29 10.70 -22.89
N ALA A 113 23.26 10.25 -23.69
CA ALA A 113 23.10 10.17 -25.14
C ALA A 113 22.12 9.04 -25.51
N MET A 114 20.82 9.31 -25.32
CA MET A 114 19.76 8.36 -25.58
C MET A 114 19.33 8.40 -27.04
N SER A 115 18.95 7.25 -27.58
CA SER A 115 18.32 7.11 -28.91
C SER A 115 16.88 7.59 -28.94
N LEU A 116 16.21 7.62 -27.78
CA LEU A 116 14.81 7.99 -27.58
C LEU A 116 14.62 8.80 -26.29
N PHE A 117 13.47 9.45 -26.14
CA PHE A 117 13.16 10.27 -24.97
C PHE A 117 12.79 9.41 -23.74
N PRO A 118 13.47 9.57 -22.59
CA PRO A 118 13.12 8.88 -21.33
C PRO A 118 11.79 9.38 -20.77
N THR A 119 11.16 8.61 -19.90
CA THR A 119 9.99 9.05 -19.11
C THR A 119 10.37 9.10 -17.64
N PHE A 120 9.97 10.15 -16.92
CA PHE A 120 10.15 10.29 -15.48
C PHE A 120 8.77 10.31 -14.83
N ASP A 121 8.56 9.41 -13.88
CA ASP A 121 7.28 9.17 -13.22
C ASP A 121 7.31 9.72 -11.78
N TYR A 122 8.23 9.22 -10.96
CA TYR A 122 8.43 9.72 -9.61
C TYR A 122 9.83 9.40 -9.11
N LEU A 123 10.17 10.03 -8.00
CA LEU A 123 11.28 9.61 -7.15
C LEU A 123 10.79 9.31 -5.73
N THR A 124 11.61 8.60 -4.97
CA THR A 124 11.36 8.39 -3.54
C THR A 124 12.53 8.83 -2.71
N VAL A 125 12.25 9.17 -1.45
CA VAL A 125 13.23 9.58 -0.45
C VAL A 125 13.03 8.76 0.82
N ALA A 126 14.06 8.03 1.24
CA ALA A 126 14.08 7.42 2.56
C ALA A 126 14.26 8.52 3.60
N ALA A 127 13.27 8.71 4.46
CA ALA A 127 13.26 9.75 5.47
C ALA A 127 14.30 9.46 6.56
N GLY A 128 14.97 10.52 7.02
CA GLY A 128 15.79 10.49 8.23
C GLY A 128 15.22 11.44 9.30
N PRO A 129 15.91 11.61 10.43
CA PRO A 129 15.49 12.54 11.50
C PRO A 129 15.26 13.99 11.05
N SER A 130 15.96 14.45 9.99
CA SER A 130 15.84 15.80 9.43
C SER A 130 14.67 15.98 8.47
N THR A 131 14.04 14.89 8.02
CA THR A 131 12.95 14.91 7.04
C THR A 131 11.65 15.39 7.67
N GLN A 132 11.07 16.45 7.09
CA GLN A 132 9.72 16.89 7.47
C GLN A 132 8.68 15.99 6.79
N LEU A 133 7.82 15.37 7.60
CA LEU A 133 6.80 14.44 7.09
C LEU A 133 5.41 15.07 6.95
N PHE A 134 5.14 16.20 7.60
CA PHE A 134 3.78 16.74 7.66
C PHE A 134 3.33 17.22 6.28
N GLY A 135 2.20 16.69 5.81
CA GLY A 135 1.66 16.97 4.48
C GLY A 135 2.41 16.30 3.33
N ARG A 136 3.41 15.45 3.60
CA ARG A 136 4.11 14.67 2.58
C ARG A 136 3.42 13.33 2.36
N THR A 137 3.47 12.84 1.13
CA THR A 137 2.94 11.54 0.75
C THR A 137 3.94 10.45 1.14
N VAL A 138 3.54 9.58 2.06
CA VAL A 138 4.29 8.38 2.45
C VAL A 138 3.83 7.22 1.57
N ILE A 139 4.80 6.47 1.06
CA ILE A 139 4.57 5.18 0.39
C ILE A 139 4.96 4.04 1.31
N VAL A 140 4.11 3.01 1.34
CA VAL A 140 4.34 1.75 2.05
C VAL A 140 4.25 0.63 1.03
N ASP A 141 5.40 0.00 0.77
CA ASP A 141 5.54 -1.10 -0.18
C ASP A 141 4.78 -2.35 0.29
N ASP A 142 4.25 -3.16 -0.62
CA ASP A 142 3.57 -4.42 -0.30
C ASP A 142 4.47 -5.42 0.44
N SER A 143 5.79 -5.34 0.27
CA SER A 143 6.74 -6.22 0.95
C SER A 143 7.17 -5.75 2.34
N GLU A 144 6.71 -4.58 2.78
CA GLU A 144 7.02 -4.05 4.10
C GLU A 144 6.18 -4.71 5.20
N ASN A 145 6.80 -4.93 6.37
CA ASN A 145 6.13 -5.50 7.55
C ASN A 145 5.00 -4.60 8.12
N ALA A 146 4.84 -3.38 7.61
CA ALA A 146 3.74 -2.50 7.97
C ALA A 146 2.38 -3.01 7.43
N LEU A 147 2.40 -3.83 6.36
CA LEU A 147 1.21 -4.52 5.87
C LEU A 147 1.14 -5.92 6.48
N GLU A 148 0.03 -6.18 7.18
CA GLU A 148 -0.27 -7.48 7.75
C GLU A 148 -1.26 -8.23 6.87
N TYR A 149 -0.78 -9.27 6.20
CA TYR A 149 -1.59 -10.11 5.31
C TYR A 149 -2.20 -11.30 6.06
N SER A 150 -3.45 -11.64 5.73
CA SER A 150 -4.14 -12.84 6.21
C SER A 150 -4.94 -13.46 5.06
N GLY A 151 -4.75 -14.76 4.83
CA GLY A 151 -5.38 -15.50 3.74
C GLY A 151 -4.37 -16.26 2.86
N GLY A 152 -4.72 -16.47 1.59
CA GLY A 152 -3.94 -17.19 0.59
C GLY A 152 -2.99 -16.33 -0.25
N TRP A 153 -2.43 -15.26 0.32
CA TRP A 153 -1.55 -14.34 -0.40
C TRP A 153 -0.25 -14.99 -0.90
N SER A 154 0.24 -14.55 -2.06
CA SER A 154 1.48 -15.00 -2.70
C SER A 154 2.29 -13.81 -3.22
N THR A 155 3.61 -13.85 -3.10
CA THR A 155 4.50 -12.86 -3.74
C THR A 155 4.83 -13.20 -5.19
N GLN A 156 4.27 -14.29 -5.72
CA GLN A 156 4.42 -14.72 -7.09
C GLN A 156 3.06 -14.68 -7.77
N SER A 157 2.99 -14.02 -8.92
CA SER A 157 1.83 -14.10 -9.79
C SER A 157 1.71 -15.50 -10.36
N GLU A 158 0.49 -16.06 -10.40
CA GLU A 158 0.21 -17.32 -11.08
C GLU A 158 0.35 -17.19 -12.60
N THR A 159 0.22 -15.97 -13.13
CA THR A 159 0.38 -15.64 -14.55
C THR A 159 1.61 -14.73 -14.75
N PRO A 160 2.51 -15.03 -15.70
CA PRO A 160 3.61 -14.14 -16.02
C PRO A 160 3.09 -12.76 -16.46
N LEU A 161 3.44 -11.72 -15.71
CA LEU A 161 3.10 -10.36 -16.10
C LEU A 161 4.06 -9.90 -17.21
N LEU A 162 3.49 -9.56 -18.36
CA LEU A 162 4.21 -8.82 -19.40
C LEU A 162 3.97 -7.33 -19.16
N LEU A 163 4.79 -6.75 -18.28
CA LEU A 163 4.83 -5.31 -18.08
C LEU A 163 5.74 -4.68 -19.14
N ASP A 164 5.31 -3.56 -19.73
CA ASP A 164 6.24 -2.75 -20.50
C ASP A 164 7.23 -2.05 -19.55
N ARG A 165 8.44 -1.77 -20.06
CA ARG A 165 9.53 -1.19 -19.26
C ARG A 165 9.13 0.04 -18.45
N PRO A 166 8.33 0.99 -19.00
CA PRO A 166 7.99 2.18 -18.25
C PRO A 166 6.84 2.01 -17.25
N SER A 167 6.24 0.82 -17.16
CA SER A 167 5.10 0.50 -16.30
C SER A 167 5.46 -0.53 -15.21
N ALA A 168 6.62 -0.39 -14.56
CA ALA A 168 7.02 -1.35 -13.53
C ALA A 168 6.18 -1.18 -12.26
N VAL A 169 5.96 -2.28 -11.53
CA VAL A 169 5.40 -2.23 -10.16
C VAL A 169 6.42 -1.62 -9.19
N TYR A 170 5.95 -1.03 -8.10
CA TYR A 170 6.85 -0.39 -7.13
C TYR A 170 7.81 -1.44 -6.53
N GLN A 171 9.09 -1.07 -6.46
CA GLN A 171 10.21 -1.94 -6.06
C GLN A 171 10.26 -3.35 -6.66
N ASN A 172 9.55 -3.58 -7.77
CA ASN A 172 9.42 -4.89 -8.41
C ASN A 172 8.84 -5.98 -7.46
N THR A 173 7.95 -5.58 -6.55
CA THR A 173 7.20 -6.45 -5.63
C THR A 173 5.70 -6.32 -5.86
N THR A 174 4.95 -7.38 -5.53
CA THR A 174 3.48 -7.38 -5.55
C THR A 174 2.98 -8.57 -4.73
N HIS A 175 1.97 -8.37 -3.89
CA HIS A 175 1.24 -9.43 -3.19
C HIS A 175 -0.05 -9.77 -3.92
N TRP A 176 -0.19 -11.02 -4.33
CA TRP A 176 -1.28 -11.54 -5.14
C TRP A 176 -2.29 -12.30 -4.29
N SER A 177 -3.56 -12.07 -4.55
CA SER A 177 -4.66 -12.87 -4.02
C SER A 177 -5.56 -13.40 -5.14
N GLY A 178 -5.93 -14.67 -5.00
CA GLY A 178 -6.90 -15.37 -5.83
C GLY A 178 -8.10 -15.89 -5.03
N SER A 179 -8.29 -15.46 -3.78
CA SER A 179 -9.26 -16.06 -2.85
C SER A 179 -10.11 -15.01 -2.13
N VAL A 180 -11.43 -15.12 -2.29
CA VAL A 180 -12.40 -14.32 -1.52
C VAL A 180 -12.19 -14.53 -0.02
N GLY A 181 -12.18 -13.44 0.73
CA GLY A 181 -11.91 -13.41 2.17
C GLY A 181 -10.45 -13.13 2.53
N ASP A 182 -9.54 -13.09 1.56
CA ASP A 182 -8.18 -12.62 1.78
C ASP A 182 -8.18 -11.13 2.17
N THR A 183 -7.33 -10.79 3.13
CA THR A 183 -7.26 -9.45 3.72
C THR A 183 -5.82 -8.98 3.89
N PHE A 184 -5.61 -7.67 3.84
CA PHE A 184 -4.44 -7.05 4.45
C PHE A 184 -4.87 -5.89 5.33
N SER A 185 -4.08 -5.54 6.33
CA SER A 185 -4.29 -4.35 7.15
C SER A 185 -3.03 -3.53 7.33
N VAL A 186 -3.20 -2.21 7.43
CA VAL A 186 -2.13 -1.25 7.69
C VAL A 186 -2.63 -0.19 8.66
N GLN A 187 -1.79 0.17 9.62
CA GLN A 187 -2.00 1.33 10.48
C GLN A 187 -1.11 2.48 10.02
N PHE A 188 -1.66 3.68 9.95
CA PHE A 188 -0.95 4.86 9.49
C PHE A 188 -1.37 6.10 10.28
N ASN A 189 -0.54 7.15 10.24
CA ASN A 189 -0.85 8.45 10.83
C ASN A 189 -0.90 9.51 9.72
N GLY A 190 -2.11 9.83 9.27
CA GLY A 190 -2.29 10.62 8.06
C GLY A 190 -3.64 11.32 7.99
N SER A 191 -3.89 11.96 6.85
CA SER A 191 -5.14 12.65 6.51
C SER A 191 -5.76 12.14 5.20
N SER A 192 -5.18 11.11 4.61
CA SER A 192 -5.74 10.42 3.44
C SER A 192 -5.15 9.02 3.35
N VAL A 193 -5.77 8.13 2.59
CA VAL A 193 -5.18 6.84 2.24
C VAL A 193 -5.60 6.41 0.84
N SER A 194 -4.68 5.82 0.09
CA SER A 194 -4.92 5.23 -1.22
C SER A 194 -4.31 3.83 -1.30
N VAL A 195 -5.00 2.90 -1.98
CA VAL A 195 -4.47 1.56 -2.27
C VAL A 195 -4.19 1.46 -3.75
N TYR A 196 -2.98 1.07 -4.10
CA TYR A 196 -2.55 0.82 -5.47
C TYR A 196 -2.28 -0.66 -5.70
N GLY A 197 -2.60 -1.12 -6.89
CA GLY A 197 -2.44 -2.52 -7.26
C GLY A 197 -2.24 -2.74 -8.74
N VAL A 198 -2.19 -4.02 -9.08
CA VAL A 198 -1.99 -4.53 -10.43
C VAL A 198 -3.21 -5.32 -10.85
N ILE A 199 -3.80 -4.92 -11.98
CA ILE A 199 -4.86 -5.68 -12.64
C ILE A 199 -4.23 -6.49 -13.77
N PRO A 200 -4.17 -7.82 -13.67
CA PRO A 200 -3.57 -8.67 -14.71
C PRO A 200 -4.44 -8.69 -15.97
N ASN A 201 -3.85 -9.19 -17.06
CA ASN A 201 -4.54 -9.36 -18.33
C ASN A 201 -5.43 -10.62 -18.33
N ASN A 202 -6.60 -10.53 -17.71
CA ASN A 202 -7.61 -11.60 -17.78
C ASN A 202 -8.65 -11.29 -18.85
N THR A 203 -8.86 -12.22 -19.79
CA THR A 203 -9.91 -12.11 -20.82
C THR A 203 -11.26 -12.64 -20.34
N ASP A 204 -11.30 -13.23 -19.15
CA ASP A 204 -12.51 -13.82 -18.60
C ASP A 204 -13.48 -12.74 -18.15
N SER A 205 -14.76 -12.98 -18.40
CA SER A 205 -15.82 -12.06 -18.01
C SER A 205 -16.23 -12.32 -16.56
N GLY A 206 -16.32 -11.27 -15.76
CA GLY A 206 -16.93 -11.35 -14.44
C GLY A 206 -16.66 -10.11 -13.62
N ASN A 207 -17.45 -9.93 -12.57
CA ASN A 207 -17.27 -8.84 -11.63
C ASN A 207 -16.37 -9.31 -10.49
N SER A 208 -15.54 -8.40 -9.99
CA SER A 208 -14.76 -8.61 -8.78
C SER A 208 -14.91 -7.34 -7.93
N SER A 209 -14.87 -7.48 -6.62
CA SER A 209 -15.03 -6.37 -5.69
C SER A 209 -14.22 -6.60 -4.43
N ALA A 210 -13.84 -5.49 -3.79
CA ALA A 210 -13.19 -5.51 -2.50
C ALA A 210 -13.85 -4.50 -1.56
N ALA A 211 -13.86 -4.83 -0.27
CA ALA A 211 -14.20 -3.92 0.81
C ALA A 211 -12.94 -3.25 1.34
N TYR A 212 -12.99 -1.93 1.48
CA TYR A 212 -11.99 -1.10 2.13
C TYR A 212 -12.61 -0.55 3.40
N ILE A 213 -12.06 -0.94 4.55
CA ILE A 213 -12.62 -0.63 5.86
C ILE A 213 -11.65 0.31 6.57
N VAL A 214 -12.00 1.58 6.65
CA VAL A 214 -11.20 2.60 7.36
C VAL A 214 -11.90 2.90 8.69
N ASP A 215 -11.20 2.64 9.80
CA ASP A 215 -11.71 2.84 11.17
C ASP A 215 -13.08 2.22 11.43
N GLY A 216 -13.34 1.06 10.81
CA GLY A 216 -14.60 0.33 10.92
C GLY A 216 -15.69 0.78 9.94
N VAL A 217 -15.46 1.81 9.14
CA VAL A 217 -16.36 2.25 8.06
C VAL A 217 -16.00 1.51 6.77
N SER A 218 -16.92 0.66 6.29
CA SER A 218 -16.70 -0.18 5.12
C SER A 218 -17.24 0.46 3.84
N THR A 219 -16.41 0.51 2.80
CA THR A 219 -16.76 0.89 1.43
C THR A 219 -16.45 -0.28 0.51
N ILE A 220 -17.44 -0.80 -0.21
CA ILE A 220 -17.24 -1.87 -1.20
C ILE A 220 -17.16 -1.25 -2.58
N LEU A 221 -16.04 -1.47 -3.28
CA LEU A 221 -15.82 -0.98 -4.63
C LEU A 221 -15.61 -2.14 -5.61
N PRO A 222 -16.07 -2.01 -6.85
CA PRO A 222 -15.69 -2.93 -7.91
C PRO A 222 -14.19 -2.79 -8.19
N ILE A 223 -13.53 -3.92 -8.41
CA ILE A 223 -12.19 -3.95 -8.98
C ILE A 223 -12.33 -3.64 -10.47
N PRO A 224 -11.54 -2.70 -11.03
CA PRO A 224 -11.59 -2.39 -12.45
C PRO A 224 -11.47 -3.66 -13.31
N PRO A 225 -12.25 -3.78 -14.39
CA PRO A 225 -12.20 -4.97 -15.23
C PRO A 225 -10.82 -5.10 -15.85
N SER A 226 -10.35 -6.33 -15.95
CA SER A 226 -9.13 -6.65 -16.67
C SER A 226 -9.24 -6.26 -18.15
N SER A 227 -8.10 -5.94 -18.74
CA SER A 227 -7.98 -5.64 -20.17
C SER A 227 -7.10 -6.69 -20.84
N ASN A 228 -6.86 -6.56 -22.15
CA ASN A 228 -5.90 -7.42 -22.85
C ASN A 228 -4.44 -7.12 -22.45
N GLN A 229 -4.21 -6.09 -21.63
CA GLN A 229 -2.92 -5.68 -21.10
C GLN A 229 -2.97 -5.65 -19.57
N VAL A 230 -1.80 -5.90 -18.95
CA VAL A 230 -1.61 -5.70 -17.51
C VAL A 230 -1.68 -4.20 -17.22
N GLN A 231 -2.35 -3.83 -16.14
CA GLN A 231 -2.45 -2.44 -15.67
C GLN A 231 -1.82 -2.36 -14.28
N PRO A 232 -0.57 -1.89 -14.17
CA PRO A 232 0.07 -1.59 -12.89
C PRO A 232 -0.37 -0.21 -12.38
N MET A 233 -0.05 0.08 -11.11
CA MET A 233 -0.32 1.38 -10.47
C MET A 233 -1.78 1.84 -10.56
N VAL A 234 -2.72 0.89 -10.55
CA VAL A 234 -4.14 1.21 -10.57
C VAL A 234 -4.56 1.63 -9.15
N GLN A 235 -5.07 2.85 -9.00
CA GLN A 235 -5.67 3.28 -7.74
C GLN A 235 -7.00 2.55 -7.53
N LEU A 236 -7.02 1.61 -6.60
CA LEU A 236 -8.18 0.76 -6.31
C LEU A 236 -9.12 1.40 -5.28
N PHE A 237 -8.57 2.27 -4.43
CA PHE A 237 -9.30 2.95 -3.37
C PHE A 237 -8.63 4.27 -3.00
N HIS A 238 -9.45 5.20 -2.53
CA HIS A 238 -9.04 6.45 -1.92
C HIS A 238 -10.04 6.89 -0.85
N ALA A 239 -9.54 7.49 0.23
CA ALA A 239 -10.35 8.22 1.19
C ALA A 239 -9.58 9.42 1.75
N ASP A 240 -10.25 10.57 1.82
CA ASP A 240 -9.84 11.72 2.63
C ASP A 240 -10.30 11.53 4.07
N LEU A 241 -9.43 11.84 5.03
CA LEU A 241 -9.63 11.60 6.45
C LEU A 241 -9.24 12.84 7.25
N ASP A 242 -9.77 12.96 8.47
CA ASP A 242 -9.22 13.92 9.42
C ASP A 242 -7.78 13.52 9.78
N ALA A 243 -6.90 14.48 10.07
CA ALA A 243 -5.54 14.18 10.48
C ALA A 243 -5.50 13.34 11.77
N GLY A 244 -4.96 12.13 11.71
CA GLY A 244 -4.85 11.26 12.89
C GLY A 244 -4.35 9.86 12.59
N THR A 245 -4.44 9.00 13.61
CA THR A 245 -4.11 7.58 13.49
C THR A 245 -5.32 6.81 12.98
N HIS A 246 -5.11 6.03 11.92
CA HIS A 246 -6.15 5.28 11.24
C HIS A 246 -5.70 3.84 11.01
N THR A 247 -6.68 2.95 10.84
CA THR A 247 -6.45 1.59 10.35
C THR A 247 -7.26 1.38 9.09
N LEU A 248 -6.58 0.98 8.01
CA LEU A 248 -7.20 0.46 6.80
C LEU A 248 -7.15 -1.07 6.81
N VAL A 249 -8.28 -1.71 6.50
CA VAL A 249 -8.36 -3.14 6.20
C VAL A 249 -8.94 -3.33 4.80
N PHE A 250 -8.20 -3.99 3.95
CA PHE A 250 -8.67 -4.51 2.67
C PHE A 250 -9.27 -5.91 2.87
N ASN A 251 -10.36 -6.21 2.18
CA ASN A 251 -10.96 -7.54 2.11
C ASN A 251 -11.46 -7.82 0.70
N LEU A 252 -10.99 -8.90 0.08
CA LEU A 252 -11.47 -9.33 -1.23
C LEU A 252 -12.86 -9.99 -1.09
N THR A 253 -13.92 -9.30 -1.53
CA THR A 253 -15.31 -9.72 -1.27
C THR A 253 -15.92 -10.55 -2.39
N GLU A 254 -15.52 -10.31 -3.63
CA GLU A 254 -15.97 -11.05 -4.80
C GLU A 254 -14.82 -11.16 -5.79
N LEU A 255 -14.65 -12.34 -6.38
CA LEU A 255 -13.64 -12.59 -7.39
C LEU A 255 -14.24 -13.47 -8.47
N ALA A 256 -14.13 -13.03 -9.72
CA ALA A 256 -14.58 -13.84 -10.84
C ALA A 256 -13.66 -15.07 -11.01
N PRO A 257 -14.15 -16.17 -11.61
CA PRO A 257 -13.32 -17.36 -11.83
C PRO A 257 -12.01 -17.02 -12.55
N ALA A 258 -10.91 -17.60 -12.08
CA ALA A 258 -9.55 -17.37 -12.61
C ALA A 258 -9.03 -15.93 -12.54
N HIS A 259 -9.76 -14.99 -11.92
CA HIS A 259 -9.22 -13.68 -11.63
C HIS A 259 -8.25 -13.75 -10.46
N VAL A 260 -7.24 -12.90 -10.50
CA VAL A 260 -6.35 -12.60 -9.37
C VAL A 260 -6.17 -11.09 -9.31
N ILE A 261 -5.83 -10.58 -8.13
CA ILE A 261 -5.52 -9.16 -7.93
C ILE A 261 -4.15 -9.03 -7.26
N GLY A 262 -3.33 -8.11 -7.76
CA GLY A 262 -2.07 -7.73 -7.13
C GLY A 262 -2.25 -6.46 -6.30
N ILE A 263 -1.70 -6.42 -5.10
CA ILE A 263 -1.52 -5.22 -4.28
C ILE A 263 -0.04 -4.85 -4.33
N ASP A 264 0.24 -3.58 -4.64
CA ASP A 264 1.59 -3.08 -4.92
C ASP A 264 2.06 -2.14 -3.80
N PHE A 265 1.26 -1.13 -3.45
CA PHE A 265 1.60 -0.23 -2.34
C PHE A 265 0.39 0.51 -1.79
N VAL A 266 0.57 1.08 -0.60
CA VAL A 266 -0.37 2.00 0.04
C VAL A 266 0.27 3.37 0.14
N LEU A 267 -0.50 4.42 -0.15
CA LEU A 267 -0.09 5.81 0.07
C LEU A 267 -0.94 6.45 1.17
N TYR A 268 -0.35 7.35 1.93
CA TYR A 268 -1.08 8.26 2.80
C TYR A 268 -0.37 9.59 2.95
N ASN A 269 -1.12 10.68 3.09
CA ASN A 269 -0.54 11.98 3.44
C ASN A 269 -0.29 12.02 4.94
N SER A 270 0.97 12.16 5.35
CA SER A 270 1.36 12.12 6.76
C SER A 270 0.85 13.33 7.54
N SER A 271 0.32 13.08 8.73
CA SER A 271 -0.11 14.10 9.70
C SER A 271 0.90 14.32 10.83
N VAL A 272 2.06 13.64 10.78
CA VAL A 272 3.17 13.80 11.73
C VAL A 272 4.29 14.63 11.14
N HIS A 273 5.08 15.30 11.99
CA HIS A 273 6.16 16.18 11.52
C HIS A 273 7.48 15.45 11.25
N ASN A 274 7.75 14.33 11.92
CA ASN A 274 9.06 13.68 11.93
C ASN A 274 8.92 12.17 12.22
N THR A 275 9.96 11.41 11.87
CA THR A 275 10.07 9.93 11.97
C THR A 275 10.15 9.41 13.41
N ALA A 276 9.66 10.17 14.40
CA ALA A 276 9.65 9.72 15.78
C ALA A 276 8.91 8.37 15.88
N PRO A 277 9.46 7.38 16.61
CA PRO A 277 8.85 6.05 16.68
C PRO A 277 7.37 6.15 17.05
N ILE A 278 6.51 5.54 16.24
CA ILE A 278 5.09 5.34 16.53
C ILE A 278 5.04 4.33 17.69
N GLY A 279 5.32 4.81 18.89
CA GLY A 279 5.72 3.93 19.98
C GLY A 279 6.25 4.59 21.26
N SER A 280 5.87 5.83 21.59
CA SER A 280 5.77 6.19 23.01
C SER A 280 4.84 7.38 23.23
N VAL A 281 3.79 7.15 24.03
CA VAL A 281 3.04 8.21 24.69
C VAL A 281 4.02 8.93 25.64
N HIS A 282 4.66 9.98 25.16
CA HIS A 282 5.31 10.94 26.04
C HIS A 282 4.22 11.81 26.67
N GLY A 283 3.83 11.45 27.89
CA GLY A 283 3.10 12.33 28.78
C GLY A 283 3.85 13.66 28.96
N PRO A 284 3.14 14.78 29.19
CA PRO A 284 3.79 16.08 29.34
C PRO A 284 4.65 16.07 30.61
N SER A 285 5.95 16.37 30.45
CA SER A 285 6.83 16.67 31.58
C SER A 285 6.45 18.01 32.23
N PRO A 286 6.72 18.18 33.54
CA PRO A 286 6.03 19.15 34.37
C PRO A 286 6.64 20.55 34.24
N VAL A 287 5.79 21.54 34.01
CA VAL A 287 6.12 22.95 34.27
C VAL A 287 5.45 23.33 35.59
N THR A 288 6.28 23.69 36.56
CA THR A 288 5.88 24.06 37.92
C THR A 288 5.21 25.43 37.96
N ALA A 289 4.15 25.50 38.79
CA ALA A 289 3.49 26.66 39.41
C ALA A 289 2.41 27.43 38.63
N GLY A 290 1.17 27.25 39.10
CA GLY A 290 0.02 28.11 38.81
C GLY A 290 -1.27 27.48 39.35
N ALA A 291 -1.49 27.58 40.66
CA ALA A 291 -2.67 27.01 41.32
C ALA A 291 -3.95 27.76 40.91
N ALA A 292 -4.91 27.05 40.32
CA ALA A 292 -6.33 27.36 40.42
C ALA A 292 -7.16 26.08 40.20
N SER A 293 -7.86 25.68 41.24
CA SER A 293 -8.84 24.59 41.27
C SER A 293 -10.03 24.90 40.35
N LEU A 294 -10.45 23.95 39.52
CA LEU A 294 -11.85 23.52 39.50
C LEU A 294 -12.02 22.12 38.90
N LYS A 295 -12.79 21.30 39.60
CA LYS A 295 -13.13 19.91 39.29
C LYS A 295 -13.99 19.81 38.03
N LYS A 296 -13.72 18.81 37.18
CA LYS A 296 -14.74 17.84 36.76
C LYS A 296 -14.08 16.53 36.31
N THR A 297 -14.42 15.49 37.05
CA THR A 297 -14.14 14.08 36.84
C THR A 297 -14.97 13.54 35.68
N HIS A 298 -14.33 12.83 34.74
CA HIS A 298 -14.94 11.66 34.11
C HIS A 298 -13.90 10.54 34.03
N HIS A 299 -14.12 9.50 34.83
CA HIS A 299 -13.47 8.21 34.72
C HIS A 299 -14.21 7.36 33.71
N MET A 300 -13.47 6.80 32.73
CA MET A 300 -13.75 5.56 31.99
C MET A 300 -12.38 5.20 31.39
N ARG A 301 -11.59 4.18 31.80
CA ARG A 301 -11.81 2.80 32.25
C ARG A 301 -12.58 1.94 31.24
N THR A 302 -11.78 1.13 30.52
CA THR A 302 -12.06 -0.27 30.14
C THR A 302 -12.90 -0.51 28.89
N ILE A 303 -12.23 -0.74 27.76
CA ILE A 303 -12.73 -1.61 26.67
C ILE A 303 -11.57 -2.49 26.16
N VAL A 304 -11.17 -3.48 26.96
CA VAL A 304 -10.58 -4.72 26.45
C VAL A 304 -11.36 -5.83 27.14
N GLY A 305 -12.44 -6.26 26.50
CA GLY A 305 -13.37 -7.23 27.09
C GLY A 305 -14.50 -7.69 26.19
N ALA A 306 -14.48 -7.38 24.89
CA ALA A 306 -15.54 -7.77 23.95
C ALA A 306 -15.13 -8.88 22.97
N THR A 307 -13.83 -9.15 22.79
CA THR A 307 -13.36 -10.15 21.80
C THR A 307 -13.20 -11.56 22.38
N LEU A 308 -12.85 -11.70 23.66
CA LEU A 308 -12.73 -13.01 24.32
C LEU A 308 -14.09 -13.61 24.75
N GLY A 309 -15.11 -12.78 24.93
CA GLY A 309 -16.47 -13.23 25.28
C GLY A 309 -17.25 -13.81 24.09
N SER A 310 -17.01 -13.29 22.88
CA SER A 310 -17.75 -13.71 21.68
C SER A 310 -17.36 -15.12 21.22
N LEU A 311 -16.06 -15.49 21.29
CA LEU A 311 -15.61 -16.84 20.95
C LEU A 311 -16.21 -17.90 21.88
N ALA A 312 -16.22 -17.64 23.19
CA ALA A 312 -16.82 -18.56 24.16
C ALA A 312 -18.34 -18.70 23.95
N GLY A 313 -19.04 -17.59 23.65
CA GLY A 313 -20.47 -17.59 23.37
C GLY A 313 -20.85 -18.40 22.13
N VAL A 314 -20.11 -18.24 21.02
CA VAL A 314 -20.38 -18.98 19.76
C VAL A 314 -20.14 -20.48 19.93
N VAL A 315 -19.07 -20.86 20.64
CA VAL A 315 -18.80 -22.28 20.96
C VAL A 315 -19.91 -22.86 21.83
N LEU A 316 -20.37 -22.13 22.85
CA LEU A 316 -21.44 -22.60 23.75
C LEU A 316 -22.77 -22.79 23.01
N VAL A 317 -23.14 -21.86 22.13
CA VAL A 317 -24.37 -21.94 21.32
C VAL A 317 -24.29 -23.09 20.30
N GLY A 318 -23.15 -23.26 19.64
CA GLY A 318 -22.91 -24.40 18.73
C GLY A 318 -23.04 -25.75 19.45
N LEU A 319 -22.49 -25.86 20.66
CA LEU A 319 -22.55 -27.08 21.46
C LEU A 319 -23.98 -27.40 21.93
N LEU A 320 -24.75 -26.38 22.33
CA LEU A 320 -26.16 -26.53 22.70
C LEU A 320 -27.03 -26.96 21.52
N LEU A 321 -26.84 -26.38 20.33
CA LEU A 321 -27.55 -26.76 19.12
C LEU A 321 -27.22 -28.20 18.69
N PHE A 322 -25.95 -28.60 18.79
CA PHE A 322 -25.53 -29.97 18.50
C PHE A 322 -26.19 -30.98 19.45
N LEU A 323 -26.18 -30.71 20.76
CA LEU A 323 -26.82 -31.57 21.76
C LEU A 323 -28.35 -31.65 21.58
N TYR A 324 -28.99 -30.54 21.21
CA TYR A 324 -30.42 -30.50 20.90
C TYR A 324 -30.77 -31.36 19.68
N ARG A 325 -30.01 -31.26 18.58
CA ARG A 325 -30.21 -32.10 17.38
C ARG A 325 -29.98 -33.58 17.70
N ARG A 326 -28.96 -33.90 18.50
CA ARG A 326 -28.68 -35.28 18.93
C ARG A 326 -29.79 -35.87 19.80
N ARG A 327 -30.40 -35.07 20.69
CA ARG A 327 -31.56 -35.52 21.49
C ARG A 327 -32.79 -35.77 20.63
N ARG A 328 -33.07 -34.90 19.65
CA ARG A 328 -34.23 -35.06 18.75
C ARG A 328 -34.13 -36.31 17.88
N SER A 329 -32.93 -36.64 17.39
CA SER A 329 -32.70 -37.85 16.59
C SER A 329 -32.98 -39.16 17.36
N ARG A 330 -32.73 -39.20 18.68
CA ARG A 330 -33.00 -40.39 19.50
C ARG A 330 -34.48 -40.62 19.80
N ASN A 331 -35.32 -39.61 19.63
CA ASN A 331 -36.76 -39.71 19.85
C ASN A 331 -37.55 -40.11 18.59
N ALA A 332 -36.92 -40.08 17.41
CA ALA A 332 -37.54 -40.48 16.15
C ALA A 332 -37.56 -42.02 15.95
N THR A 333 -36.83 -42.79 16.75
CA THR A 333 -36.72 -44.26 16.59
C THR A 333 -37.67 -45.06 17.50
N LYS A 334 -38.55 -44.41 18.27
CA LYS A 334 -39.50 -45.09 19.19
C LYS A 334 -40.97 -45.07 18.73
N ALA A 335 -41.29 -44.52 17.55
CA ALA A 335 -42.67 -44.27 17.14
C ALA A 335 -43.15 -45.03 15.89
N SER A 336 -42.51 -46.13 15.46
CA SER A 336 -42.96 -46.89 14.27
C SER A 336 -43.14 -48.41 14.44
N ASN A 337 -43.34 -48.91 15.67
CA ASN A 337 -43.53 -50.36 15.92
C ASN A 337 -44.85 -50.70 16.63
N TRP A 338 -45.95 -50.10 16.22
CA TRP A 338 -47.28 -50.60 16.53
C TRP A 338 -48.15 -50.53 15.28
N ASN A 339 -48.37 -51.69 14.66
CA ASN A 339 -49.62 -52.15 14.04
C ASN A 339 -49.33 -53.22 12.97
N VAL A 340 -49.24 -54.49 13.36
CA VAL A 340 -49.89 -55.59 12.64
C VAL A 340 -50.24 -56.65 13.68
N VAL A 341 -51.48 -56.61 14.18
CA VAL A 341 -52.09 -57.69 14.95
C VAL A 341 -52.68 -58.69 13.95
N THR A 342 -52.36 -59.95 14.24
CA THR A 342 -52.84 -61.22 13.68
C THR A 342 -54.34 -61.31 13.44
N THR A 343 -54.71 -61.85 12.28
CA THR A 343 -55.90 -62.71 12.13
C THR A 343 -55.51 -64.00 11.43
N VAL A 344 -55.65 -65.10 12.14
CA VAL A 344 -55.57 -66.49 11.69
C VAL A 344 -56.85 -67.19 12.20
N ASN A 345 -57.29 -68.19 11.43
CA ASN A 345 -58.42 -69.11 11.59
C ASN A 345 -59.73 -68.61 10.94
N GLN A 346 -60.45 -69.40 10.14
CA GLN A 346 -60.51 -70.87 10.02
C GLN A 346 -60.98 -71.28 8.63
#